data_AF-A0A926YSP6-F1
#
_entry.id   AF-A0A926YSP6-F1
#
_cell.length_a   1.000
_cell.length_b   1.000
_cell.length_c   1.000
_cell.angle_alpha   90.00
_cell.angle_beta   90.00
_cell.angle_gamma   90.00
#
_symmetry.space_group_name_H-M   'P 1'
#
loop_
_entity.id
_entity.type
_entity.pdbx_description
1 polymer ?
#
loop_
_entity_poly.entity_id
_entity_poly.type
_entity_poly.pdbx_seq_one_letter_code
_entity_poly.pdbx_strand_id
1 'polypeptide(L)'
;MNHEFFRRSAALALVAASLLAPAQMTAAQTASAESDAVLMAQSDPNRGHFSLAIMQAQPSYPNLIARVSLLTKRPDAFLQERFIGDFRYRMNQQAQFIRGLNPGDRVVIRLFTPQNQLIGYTEAELLPNFASINLVLPTPADSSRTIRTVYGSDTDQNGAIDAGSVIYDYFTRVTGDQLATSRATFLSEHSQPSSFQMRNLPAPTAQARYPDSFATGNFSLAGRTIAVFDSNLAPALVAVPGAMVQPTTLSNGTSVYEASRLILAYRSIGVSQGRLTETIDAPPEGN
;
A
#
# COMPACT_ATOMS: atom_id res chain seq x y z
N MET A 1 81.76 0.43 -52.31
CA MET A 1 81.62 -0.66 -51.32
C MET A 1 80.16 -0.62 -50.85
N ASN A 2 79.21 -1.39 -51.40
CA ASN A 2 79.16 -2.85 -51.69
C ASN A 2 79.07 -3.66 -50.38
N HIS A 3 78.17 -4.62 -50.15
CA HIS A 3 77.07 -5.26 -50.93
C HIS A 3 75.83 -5.43 -49.97
N GLU A 4 74.56 -5.46 -50.39
CA GLU A 4 73.75 -6.63 -50.85
C GLU A 4 73.76 -7.89 -49.94
N PHE A 5 72.78 -8.82 -49.93
CA PHE A 5 71.31 -8.84 -50.15
C PHE A 5 70.78 -10.29 -49.90
N PHE A 6 69.79 -10.50 -49.02
CA PHE A 6 68.67 -11.49 -49.16
C PHE A 6 68.88 -13.04 -49.32
N ARG A 7 67.78 -13.79 -49.08
CA ARG A 7 67.45 -15.22 -49.48
C ARG A 7 68.05 -16.33 -48.59
N ARG A 8 67.39 -17.48 -48.30
CA ARG A 8 66.07 -18.16 -48.60
C ARG A 8 65.75 -19.10 -47.39
N SER A 9 64.53 -19.47 -46.95
CA SER A 9 63.38 -20.20 -47.56
C SER A 9 63.71 -21.65 -48.01
N ALA A 10 62.98 -22.75 -47.76
CA ALA A 10 61.80 -23.16 -46.94
C ALA A 10 61.97 -24.69 -46.63
N ALA A 11 61.04 -25.67 -46.44
CA ALA A 11 59.57 -25.93 -46.39
C ALA A 11 59.37 -27.41 -45.88
N LEU A 12 58.23 -28.10 -45.66
CA LEU A 12 56.76 -27.86 -45.52
C LEU A 12 56.05 -29.16 -45.00
N ALA A 13 55.28 -29.14 -43.89
CA ALA A 13 54.25 -30.14 -43.48
C ALA A 13 53.38 -29.52 -42.34
N LEU A 14 52.03 -29.40 -42.28
CA LEU A 14 50.86 -30.22 -42.69
C LEU A 14 50.75 -31.54 -41.87
N VAL A 15 49.65 -31.96 -41.20
CA VAL A 15 48.17 -31.72 -41.21
C VAL A 15 47.62 -32.01 -39.77
N ALA A 16 46.46 -31.56 -39.22
CA ALA A 16 45.62 -30.35 -39.29
C ALA A 16 44.45 -30.43 -38.23
N ALA A 17 43.73 -29.32 -37.99
CA ALA A 17 42.37 -29.15 -37.39
C ALA A 17 41.92 -29.89 -36.09
N SER A 18 41.38 -29.15 -35.09
CA SER A 18 39.91 -29.12 -34.82
C SER A 18 39.43 -28.08 -33.78
N LEU A 19 38.34 -27.38 -34.14
CA LEU A 19 37.17 -26.88 -33.37
C LEU A 19 37.22 -26.20 -31.98
N LEU A 20 36.17 -25.39 -31.75
CA LEU A 20 35.85 -24.64 -30.53
C LEU A 20 35.30 -25.53 -29.40
N ALA A 21 35.44 -25.05 -28.16
CA ALA A 21 34.51 -25.36 -27.06
C ALA A 21 34.33 -24.13 -26.14
N PRO A 22 33.14 -23.52 -26.02
CA PRO A 22 32.83 -22.56 -24.97
C PRO A 22 32.59 -23.28 -23.63
N ALA A 23 32.56 -22.50 -22.52
CA ALA A 23 32.52 -23.05 -21.17
C ALA A 23 31.26 -23.91 -20.88
N GLN A 24 31.48 -25.16 -20.48
CA GLN A 24 30.44 -25.99 -19.87
C GLN A 24 30.24 -25.62 -18.39
N MET A 25 29.60 -24.48 -18.13
CA MET A 25 29.03 -24.18 -16.82
C MET A 25 27.50 -24.25 -16.88
N THR A 26 26.99 -25.44 -16.56
CA THR A 26 25.70 -25.69 -15.90
C THR A 26 24.49 -24.87 -16.40
N ALA A 27 23.90 -25.33 -17.52
CA ALA A 27 22.54 -24.95 -17.92
C ALA A 27 21.46 -25.18 -16.82
N ALA A 28 21.76 -26.02 -15.82
CA ALA A 28 20.94 -26.19 -14.62
C ALA A 28 20.75 -24.89 -13.80
N GLN A 29 21.74 -23.98 -13.81
CA GLN A 29 21.62 -22.69 -13.11
C GLN A 29 20.80 -21.66 -13.90
N THR A 30 20.90 -21.69 -15.23
CA THR A 30 20.01 -20.90 -16.11
C THR A 30 18.57 -21.38 -15.96
N ALA A 31 18.34 -22.70 -16.02
CA ALA A 31 17.00 -23.29 -15.89
C ALA A 31 16.32 -22.98 -14.54
N SER A 32 17.07 -22.89 -13.43
CA SER A 32 16.51 -22.44 -12.14
C SER A 32 16.16 -20.95 -12.13
N ALA A 33 17.00 -20.09 -12.70
CA ALA A 33 16.72 -18.66 -12.78
C ALA A 33 15.58 -18.33 -13.74
N GLU A 34 15.48 -19.07 -14.84
CA GLU A 34 14.37 -18.99 -15.80
C GLU A 34 13.08 -19.60 -15.22
N SER A 35 13.16 -20.66 -14.39
CA SER A 35 12.02 -21.19 -13.64
C SER A 35 11.41 -20.12 -12.72
N ASP A 36 12.22 -19.48 -11.88
CA ASP A 36 11.73 -18.42 -10.98
C ASP A 36 11.23 -17.20 -11.77
N ALA A 37 11.89 -16.82 -12.87
CA ALA A 37 11.43 -15.74 -13.74
C ALA A 37 10.11 -16.06 -14.46
N VAL A 38 9.88 -17.32 -14.87
CA VAL A 38 8.63 -17.77 -15.51
C VAL A 38 7.49 -17.92 -14.50
N LEU A 39 7.78 -18.36 -13.28
CA LEU A 39 6.81 -18.36 -12.17
C LEU A 39 6.44 -16.92 -11.75
N MET A 40 7.39 -15.98 -11.81
CA MET A 40 7.10 -14.53 -11.66
C MET A 40 6.33 -13.95 -12.87
N ALA A 41 6.38 -14.59 -14.04
CA ALA A 41 5.75 -14.11 -15.28
C ALA A 41 4.26 -14.47 -15.41
N GLN A 42 3.75 -15.43 -14.63
CA GLN A 42 2.30 -15.46 -14.30
C GLN A 42 2.00 -14.44 -13.19
N SER A 43 2.30 -13.17 -13.45
CA SER A 43 1.80 -12.08 -12.62
C SER A 43 0.28 -12.05 -12.72
N ASP A 44 -0.42 -12.40 -11.62
CA ASP A 44 -1.86 -12.17 -11.49
C ASP A 44 -2.16 -10.72 -11.94
N PRO A 45 -3.03 -10.50 -12.95
CA PRO A 45 -3.35 -9.14 -13.42
C PRO A 45 -4.04 -8.29 -12.34
N ASN A 46 -4.42 -8.91 -11.22
CA ASN A 46 -5.07 -8.29 -10.06
C ASN A 46 -4.10 -8.11 -8.87
N ARG A 47 -2.81 -8.45 -9.05
CA ARG A 47 -1.81 -8.53 -8.00
C ARG A 47 -1.67 -7.23 -7.21
N GLY A 48 -1.97 -7.27 -5.91
CA GLY A 48 -1.89 -6.09 -5.04
C GLY A 48 -2.95 -5.01 -5.30
N HIS A 49 -3.97 -5.26 -6.13
CA HIS A 49 -5.11 -4.36 -6.28
C HIS A 49 -5.96 -4.34 -5.00
N PHE A 50 -6.79 -3.32 -4.84
CA PHE A 50 -7.78 -3.29 -3.75
C PHE A 50 -9.06 -2.54 -4.12
N SER A 51 -10.13 -2.85 -3.41
CA SER A 51 -11.32 -2.02 -3.32
C SER A 51 -11.34 -1.34 -1.94
N LEU A 52 -11.84 -0.10 -1.90
CA LEU A 52 -12.02 0.67 -0.68
C LEU A 52 -13.48 1.11 -0.58
N ALA A 53 -14.14 0.72 0.50
CA ALA A 53 -15.48 1.15 0.88
C ALA A 53 -15.45 1.95 2.19
N ILE A 54 -16.33 2.96 2.31
CA ILE A 54 -16.50 3.76 3.54
C ILE A 54 -17.95 3.67 3.96
N MET A 55 -18.18 3.10 5.15
CA MET A 55 -19.46 2.58 5.59
C MET A 55 -19.94 3.20 6.90
N GLN A 56 -21.26 3.35 7.02
CA GLN A 56 -21.92 3.70 8.28
C GLN A 56 -23.36 3.17 8.24
N ALA A 57 -23.80 2.52 9.32
CA ALA A 57 -25.13 1.90 9.38
C ALA A 57 -26.25 2.97 9.40
N GLN A 58 -26.00 4.12 10.02
CA GLN A 58 -26.82 5.32 9.90
C GLN A 58 -25.91 6.50 9.49
N PRO A 59 -25.93 6.92 8.21
CA PRO A 59 -25.08 8.01 7.70
C PRO A 59 -25.24 9.33 8.45
N SER A 60 -24.21 9.70 9.21
CA SER A 60 -24.08 10.99 9.89
C SER A 60 -23.43 12.07 9.02
N TYR A 61 -22.68 11.67 7.99
CA TYR A 61 -22.02 12.56 7.04
C TYR A 61 -22.62 12.40 5.64
N PRO A 62 -22.93 13.49 4.90
CA PRO A 62 -23.47 13.41 3.54
C PRO A 62 -22.42 12.92 2.53
N ASN A 63 -21.15 13.17 2.82
CA ASN A 63 -19.96 12.63 2.18
C ASN A 63 -18.74 12.83 3.08
N LEU A 64 -17.68 12.08 2.83
CA LEU A 64 -16.34 12.27 3.41
C LEU A 64 -15.31 12.35 2.29
N ILE A 65 -14.13 12.88 2.61
CA ILE A 65 -12.97 12.87 1.71
C ILE A 65 -11.96 11.87 2.25
N ALA A 66 -11.67 10.83 1.46
CA ALA A 66 -10.60 9.89 1.72
C ALA A 66 -9.35 10.33 0.96
N ARG A 67 -8.30 10.71 1.69
CA ARG A 67 -6.96 10.80 1.13
C ARG A 67 -6.37 9.40 1.08
N VAL A 68 -6.00 8.96 -0.11
CA VAL A 68 -5.42 7.64 -0.37
C VAL A 68 -3.98 7.81 -0.84
N SER A 69 -3.09 6.99 -0.31
CA SER A 69 -1.65 7.07 -0.55
C SER A 69 -0.96 5.72 -0.28
N LEU A 70 0.30 5.57 -0.71
CA LEU A 70 0.97 4.27 -0.80
C LEU A 70 2.40 4.30 -0.25
N LEU A 71 2.67 3.42 0.71
CA LEU A 71 4.01 3.03 1.16
C LEU A 71 4.42 1.74 0.43
N THR A 72 5.38 1.82 -0.48
CA THR A 72 5.81 0.63 -1.25
C THR A 72 6.91 -0.15 -0.53
N LYS A 73 6.74 -1.47 -0.42
CA LYS A 73 7.60 -2.38 0.34
C LYS A 73 8.94 -2.62 -0.36
N ARG A 74 9.95 -2.81 0.47
CA ARG A 74 11.30 -3.31 0.16
C ARG A 74 11.63 -4.41 1.19
N PRO A 75 12.67 -5.24 0.97
CA PRO A 75 12.99 -6.34 1.88
C PRO A 75 13.27 -5.88 3.33
N ASP A 76 13.80 -4.68 3.48
CA ASP A 76 14.29 -4.04 4.71
C ASP A 76 13.47 -2.82 5.17
N ALA A 77 12.61 -2.27 4.30
CA ALA A 77 12.08 -0.91 4.46
C ALA A 77 10.77 -0.66 3.71
N PHE A 78 10.17 0.51 3.93
CA PHE A 78 9.21 1.11 3.01
C PHE A 78 9.83 2.31 2.28
N LEU A 79 9.42 2.54 1.03
CA LEU A 79 9.67 3.79 0.32
C LEU A 79 8.84 4.93 0.94
N GLN A 80 9.23 6.18 0.67
CA GLN A 80 8.46 7.35 1.09
C GLN A 80 7.01 7.28 0.62
N GLU A 81 6.09 7.81 1.42
CA GLU A 81 4.66 7.78 1.13
C GLU A 81 4.34 8.55 -0.16
N ARG A 82 3.60 7.90 -1.06
CA ARG A 82 3.21 8.46 -2.37
C ARG A 82 1.71 8.75 -2.41
N PHE A 83 1.33 10.01 -2.65
CA PHE A 83 -0.06 10.42 -2.81
C PHE A 83 -0.69 9.78 -4.05
N ILE A 84 -1.85 9.12 -3.88
CA ILE A 84 -2.70 8.62 -4.98
C ILE A 84 -3.81 9.64 -5.27
N GLY A 85 -4.44 10.23 -4.26
CA GLY A 85 -5.47 11.24 -4.49
C GLY A 85 -6.34 11.54 -3.27
N ASP A 86 -7.11 12.62 -3.37
CA ASP A 86 -8.25 12.90 -2.49
C ASP A 86 -9.54 12.47 -3.22
N PHE A 87 -10.36 11.66 -2.56
CA PHE A 87 -11.56 11.03 -3.14
C PHE A 87 -12.79 11.32 -2.29
N ARG A 88 -13.86 11.85 -2.89
CA ARG A 88 -15.11 12.17 -2.19
C ARG A 88 -16.09 10.99 -2.29
N TYR A 89 -16.28 10.31 -1.15
CA TYR A 89 -17.20 9.18 -0.95
C TYR A 89 -18.50 9.66 -0.31
N ARG A 90 -19.66 9.25 -0.81
CA ARG A 90 -20.88 9.14 0.01
C ARG A 90 -20.80 7.89 0.87
N MET A 91 -21.55 7.84 1.97
CA MET A 91 -21.56 6.66 2.85
C MET A 91 -22.10 5.43 2.12
N ASN A 92 -21.45 4.29 2.35
CA ASN A 92 -21.68 3.01 1.71
C ASN A 92 -21.40 2.99 0.19
N GLN A 93 -20.53 3.89 -0.31
CA GLN A 93 -19.91 3.78 -1.64
C GLN A 93 -18.54 3.08 -1.58
N GLN A 94 -18.12 2.55 -2.73
CA GLN A 94 -16.88 1.81 -2.93
C GLN A 94 -16.18 2.26 -4.24
N ALA A 95 -14.85 2.21 -4.26
CA ALA A 95 -14.04 2.36 -5.47
C ALA A 95 -12.96 1.27 -5.53
N GLN A 96 -12.45 1.00 -6.74
CA GLN A 96 -11.36 0.05 -6.99
C GLN A 96 -10.09 0.81 -7.40
N PHE A 97 -8.95 0.34 -6.89
CA PHE A 97 -7.61 0.87 -7.13
C PHE A 97 -6.76 -0.23 -7.73
N ILE A 98 -6.33 -0.02 -8.97
CA ILE A 98 -5.68 -1.03 -9.81
C ILE A 98 -4.34 -0.52 -10.36
N ARG A 99 -3.44 -1.44 -10.70
CA ARG A 99 -2.13 -1.25 -11.37
C ARG A 99 -1.11 -0.35 -10.66
N GLY A 100 0.15 -0.82 -10.63
CA GLY A 100 1.27 -0.11 -9.97
C GLY A 100 1.29 -0.26 -8.45
N LEU A 101 0.59 -1.27 -7.96
CA LEU A 101 0.50 -1.72 -6.57
C LEU A 101 1.19 -3.09 -6.47
N ASN A 102 1.67 -3.47 -5.29
CA ASN A 102 2.31 -4.77 -5.05
C ASN A 102 1.77 -5.40 -3.77
N PRO A 103 1.71 -6.73 -3.64
CA PRO A 103 1.35 -7.37 -2.39
C PRO A 103 2.43 -7.06 -1.36
N GLY A 104 2.02 -6.64 -0.17
CA GLY A 104 2.90 -6.14 0.86
C GLY A 104 3.14 -4.62 0.84
N ASP A 105 2.86 -3.92 -0.26
CA ASP A 105 2.74 -2.45 -0.18
C ASP A 105 1.61 -2.11 0.80
N ARG A 106 1.70 -1.00 1.52
CA ARG A 106 0.63 -0.53 2.40
C ARG A 106 -0.10 0.65 1.79
N VAL A 107 -1.42 0.55 1.71
CA VAL A 107 -2.27 1.73 1.46
C VAL A 107 -2.48 2.46 2.78
N VAL A 108 -2.23 3.76 2.77
CA VAL A 108 -2.50 4.69 3.87
C VAL A 108 -3.79 5.45 3.52
N ILE A 109 -4.71 5.54 4.48
CA ILE A 109 -6.02 6.18 4.28
C ILE A 109 -6.27 7.17 5.41
N ARG A 110 -6.44 8.44 5.07
CA ARG A 110 -6.82 9.52 6.01
C ARG A 110 -8.22 10.01 5.68
N LEU A 111 -9.15 9.94 6.63
CA LEU A 111 -10.55 10.32 6.43
C LEU A 111 -10.84 11.71 7.01
N PHE A 112 -11.37 12.59 6.16
CA PHE A 112 -11.73 13.96 6.49
C PHE A 112 -13.22 14.23 6.28
N THR A 113 -13.80 15.09 7.11
CA THR A 113 -15.12 15.69 6.83
C THR A 113 -15.06 16.61 5.60
N PRO A 114 -16.20 17.01 5.01
CA PRO A 114 -16.24 18.05 3.99
C PRO A 114 -15.67 19.41 4.43
N GLN A 115 -15.51 19.61 5.75
CA GLN A 115 -14.89 20.77 6.40
C GLN A 115 -13.40 20.56 6.69
N ASN A 116 -12.77 19.53 6.10
CA ASN A 116 -11.36 19.18 6.23
C ASN A 116 -10.89 18.82 7.66
N GLN A 117 -11.80 18.48 8.57
CA GLN A 117 -11.46 17.92 9.88
C GLN A 117 -11.08 16.44 9.74
N LEU A 118 -9.88 16.04 10.20
CA LEU A 118 -9.49 14.64 10.26
C LEU A 118 -10.31 13.88 11.32
N ILE A 119 -10.96 12.79 10.92
CA ILE A 119 -11.83 11.96 11.76
C ILE A 119 -11.48 10.45 11.74
N GLY A 120 -10.52 10.03 10.93
CA GLY A 120 -10.09 8.64 10.87
C GLY A 120 -8.75 8.46 10.16
N TYR A 121 -8.03 7.40 10.51
CA TYR A 121 -6.75 7.01 9.93
C TYR A 121 -6.61 5.50 9.93
N THR A 122 -6.06 4.90 8.87
CA THR A 122 -5.58 3.52 8.90
C THR A 122 -4.47 3.30 7.87
N GLU A 123 -3.67 2.25 8.08
CA GLU A 123 -2.91 1.58 7.03
C GLU A 123 -3.53 0.21 6.76
N ALA A 124 -3.36 -0.38 5.58
CA ALA A 124 -3.67 -1.79 5.31
C ALA A 124 -2.63 -2.40 4.34
N GLU A 125 -2.17 -3.63 4.60
CA GLU A 125 -1.25 -4.34 3.70
C GLU A 125 -2.01 -4.92 2.51
N LEU A 126 -1.58 -4.59 1.29
CA LEU A 126 -2.22 -5.06 0.06
C LEU A 126 -1.95 -6.55 -0.14
N LEU A 127 -2.99 -7.31 -0.47
CA LEU A 127 -2.97 -8.78 -0.52
C LEU A 127 -2.56 -9.31 -1.90
N PRO A 128 -2.17 -10.59 -2.02
CA PRO A 128 -1.79 -11.19 -3.30
C PRO A 128 -2.89 -11.08 -4.36
N ASN A 129 -4.11 -11.54 -4.06
CA ASN A 129 -5.18 -11.81 -5.03
C ASN A 129 -6.34 -10.80 -4.90
N PHE A 130 -6.04 -9.49 -4.98
CA PHE A 130 -6.96 -8.39 -4.69
C PHE A 130 -7.45 -8.35 -3.20
N ALA A 131 -7.72 -7.16 -2.67
CA ALA A 131 -8.19 -6.97 -1.29
C ALA A 131 -9.46 -6.09 -1.20
N SER A 132 -10.48 -6.51 -0.45
CA SER A 132 -11.61 -5.63 -0.08
C SER A 132 -11.33 -4.97 1.27
N ILE A 133 -11.21 -3.64 1.29
CA ILE A 133 -10.93 -2.82 2.47
C ILE A 133 -12.18 -2.01 2.83
N ASN A 134 -12.73 -2.25 4.02
CA ASN A 134 -13.98 -1.67 4.48
C ASN A 134 -13.73 -0.85 5.74
N LEU A 135 -13.89 0.47 5.64
CA LEU A 135 -13.76 1.39 6.78
C LEU A 135 -15.15 1.68 7.34
N VAL A 136 -15.41 1.28 8.58
CA VAL A 136 -16.69 1.49 9.25
C VAL A 136 -16.57 2.61 10.27
N LEU A 137 -17.54 3.52 10.24
CA LEU A 137 -17.74 4.60 11.20
C LEU A 137 -18.76 4.18 12.27
N PRO A 138 -18.63 4.67 13.52
CA PRO A 138 -19.52 4.31 14.60
C PRO A 138 -20.96 4.79 14.34
N THR A 139 -21.93 4.02 14.83
CA THR A 139 -23.36 4.35 14.82
C THR A 139 -23.93 4.20 16.25
N PRO A 140 -24.44 5.28 16.88
CA PRO A 140 -24.38 6.67 16.43
C PRO A 140 -22.94 7.17 16.28
N ALA A 141 -22.75 8.26 15.53
CA ALA A 141 -21.43 8.87 15.39
C ALA A 141 -20.93 9.39 16.75
N ASP A 142 -19.69 9.05 17.12
CA ASP A 142 -19.04 9.49 18.35
C ASP A 142 -17.97 10.56 18.10
N SER A 143 -17.54 11.22 19.18
CA SER A 143 -16.46 12.22 19.18
C SER A 143 -15.07 11.61 19.29
N SER A 144 -14.94 10.29 19.43
CA SER A 144 -13.67 9.60 19.65
C SER A 144 -12.76 9.58 18.42
N ARG A 145 -13.32 9.79 17.22
CA ARG A 145 -12.62 9.66 15.93
C ARG A 145 -11.94 8.29 15.77
N THR A 146 -12.63 7.25 16.22
CA THR A 146 -12.26 5.85 16.02
C THR A 146 -12.91 5.33 14.73
N ILE A 147 -12.14 4.64 13.88
CA ILE A 147 -12.67 3.85 12.76
C ILE A 147 -12.34 2.37 12.96
N ARG A 148 -13.23 1.48 12.48
CA ARG A 148 -12.96 0.05 12.36
C ARG A 148 -12.53 -0.23 10.92
N THR A 149 -11.43 -0.94 10.73
CA THR A 149 -10.97 -1.41 9.42
C THR A 149 -11.17 -2.92 9.35
N VAL A 150 -12.02 -3.37 8.42
CA VAL A 150 -12.23 -4.79 8.11
C VAL A 150 -11.69 -5.05 6.71
N TYR A 151 -10.72 -5.94 6.56
CA TYR A 151 -10.20 -6.26 5.22
C TYR A 151 -9.75 -7.72 5.05
N GLY A 152 -9.82 -8.20 3.81
CA GLY A 152 -9.47 -9.57 3.42
C GLY A 152 -9.42 -9.72 1.90
N SER A 153 -9.26 -10.95 1.40
CA SER A 153 -9.22 -11.23 -0.06
C SER A 153 -10.58 -10.98 -0.73
N ASP A 154 -10.54 -10.57 -2.01
CA ASP A 154 -11.70 -10.22 -2.85
C ASP A 154 -11.39 -10.75 -4.26
N THR A 155 -11.14 -12.06 -4.35
CA THR A 155 -10.47 -12.73 -5.49
C THR A 155 -11.35 -12.73 -6.74
N ASP A 156 -12.67 -12.81 -6.58
CA ASP A 156 -13.64 -12.67 -7.68
C ASP A 156 -13.96 -11.22 -8.04
N GLN A 157 -13.44 -10.25 -7.27
CA GLN A 157 -13.61 -8.81 -7.41
C GLN A 157 -15.06 -8.32 -7.32
N ASN A 158 -15.93 -9.08 -6.64
CA ASN A 158 -17.31 -8.66 -6.37
C ASN A 158 -17.40 -7.48 -5.38
N GLY A 159 -16.32 -7.20 -4.63
CA GLY A 159 -16.19 -6.10 -3.69
C GLY A 159 -16.37 -6.48 -2.22
N ALA A 160 -16.84 -7.70 -1.93
CA ALA A 160 -16.91 -8.26 -0.58
C ALA A 160 -15.62 -9.04 -0.23
N ILE A 161 -15.54 -9.55 1.00
CA ILE A 161 -14.43 -10.41 1.42
C ILE A 161 -14.80 -11.88 1.15
N ASP A 162 -13.92 -12.62 0.48
CA ASP A 162 -14.07 -14.03 0.12
C ASP A 162 -14.42 -14.91 1.34
N ALA A 163 -15.42 -15.77 1.19
CA ALA A 163 -15.84 -16.69 2.25
C ALA A 163 -14.71 -17.69 2.59
N GLY A 164 -14.33 -17.76 3.87
CA GLY A 164 -13.23 -18.61 4.34
C GLY A 164 -11.83 -18.00 4.21
N SER A 165 -11.70 -16.79 3.66
CA SER A 165 -10.41 -16.07 3.64
C SER A 165 -10.00 -15.52 5.01
N VAL A 166 -8.76 -15.06 5.12
CA VAL A 166 -8.27 -14.39 6.32
C VAL A 166 -8.80 -12.95 6.36
N ILE A 167 -9.75 -12.71 7.28
CA ILE A 167 -10.23 -11.37 7.61
C ILE A 167 -9.36 -10.77 8.73
N TYR A 168 -8.82 -9.59 8.49
CA TYR A 168 -8.28 -8.68 9.51
C TYR A 168 -9.36 -7.70 9.94
N ASP A 169 -9.44 -7.41 11.24
CA ASP A 169 -10.51 -6.61 11.85
C ASP A 169 -9.96 -5.90 13.08
N TYR A 170 -9.80 -4.58 13.02
CA TYR A 170 -9.17 -3.80 14.08
C TYR A 170 -9.66 -2.35 14.08
N PHE A 171 -9.29 -1.61 15.13
CA PHE A 171 -9.73 -0.24 15.34
C PHE A 171 -8.53 0.71 15.37
N THR A 172 -8.72 1.92 14.85
CA THR A 172 -7.70 2.97 14.89
C THR A 172 -8.35 4.28 15.29
N ARG A 173 -7.78 4.95 16.31
CA ARG A 173 -8.30 6.21 16.87
C ARG A 173 -7.42 7.40 16.54
N VAL A 174 -8.01 8.48 16.04
CA VAL A 174 -7.33 9.77 15.82
C VAL A 174 -7.49 10.70 17.02
N THR A 175 -6.40 11.32 17.44
CA THR A 175 -6.36 12.37 18.47
C THR A 175 -5.61 13.60 17.97
N GLY A 176 -5.75 14.74 18.67
CA GLY A 176 -5.18 16.04 18.26
C GLY A 176 -6.08 16.79 17.27
N ASP A 177 -6.18 18.11 17.44
CA ASP A 177 -7.20 18.94 16.75
C ASP A 177 -6.64 19.76 15.58
N GLN A 178 -5.31 19.79 15.42
CA GLN A 178 -4.61 20.33 14.26
C GLN A 178 -3.85 19.21 13.54
N LEU A 179 -3.86 19.22 12.20
CA LEU A 179 -3.23 18.18 11.39
C LEU A 179 -1.77 17.92 11.79
N ALA A 180 -0.94 18.96 11.93
CA ALA A 180 0.47 18.82 12.33
C ALA A 180 0.68 18.12 13.69
N THR A 181 -0.33 18.14 14.57
CA THR A 181 -0.31 17.46 15.88
C THR A 181 -1.04 16.11 15.89
N SER A 182 -1.79 15.76 14.83
CA SER A 182 -2.64 14.58 14.84
C SER A 182 -1.85 13.28 15.03
N ARG A 183 -2.37 12.43 15.91
CA ARG A 183 -1.83 11.09 16.20
C ARG A 183 -2.88 10.03 15.91
N ALA A 184 -2.45 8.88 15.43
CA ALA A 184 -3.30 7.70 15.24
C ALA A 184 -2.81 6.57 16.14
N THR A 185 -3.71 6.03 16.96
CA THR A 185 -3.43 4.85 17.81
C THR A 185 -4.16 3.64 17.25
N PHE A 186 -3.40 2.63 16.85
CA PHE A 186 -3.91 1.32 16.42
C PHE A 186 -4.22 0.49 17.67
N LEU A 187 -5.50 0.28 17.94
CA LEU A 187 -5.98 -0.26 19.20
C LEU A 187 -5.93 -1.80 19.20
N SER A 188 -5.23 -2.40 20.17
CA SER A 188 -5.27 -3.85 20.41
C SER A 188 -6.67 -4.34 20.85
N GLU A 189 -7.48 -3.46 21.43
CA GLU A 189 -8.87 -3.73 21.80
C GLU A 189 -9.76 -2.47 21.76
N HIS A 190 -11.07 -2.66 21.63
CA HIS A 190 -12.06 -1.59 21.77
C HIS A 190 -13.24 -2.03 22.65
N SER A 191 -13.63 -1.16 23.58
CA SER A 191 -14.69 -1.36 24.56
C SER A 191 -16.13 -1.23 24.03
N GLN A 192 -16.35 -0.65 22.85
CA GLN A 192 -17.69 -0.44 22.27
C GLN A 192 -17.79 -0.95 20.81
N PRO A 193 -17.36 -2.19 20.51
CA PRO A 193 -17.24 -2.68 19.14
C PRO A 193 -18.59 -2.69 18.40
N SER A 194 -19.70 -2.89 19.12
CA SER A 194 -21.06 -2.98 18.56
C SER A 194 -21.55 -1.73 17.82
N SER A 195 -20.99 -0.54 18.06
CA SER A 195 -21.32 0.66 17.26
C SER A 195 -20.81 0.57 15.82
N PHE A 196 -19.88 -0.36 15.52
CA PHE A 196 -19.30 -0.61 14.21
C PHE A 196 -19.90 -1.84 13.51
N GLN A 197 -21.13 -2.23 13.86
CA GLN A 197 -21.86 -3.31 13.20
C GLN A 197 -22.37 -2.88 11.82
N MET A 198 -21.98 -3.63 10.78
CA MET A 198 -22.57 -3.58 9.44
C MET A 198 -23.22 -4.93 9.10
N ARG A 199 -24.23 -4.96 8.23
CA ARG A 199 -24.93 -6.22 7.86
C ARG A 199 -24.05 -7.19 7.05
N ASN A 200 -23.17 -6.66 6.20
CA ASN A 200 -22.42 -7.42 5.20
C ASN A 200 -20.94 -7.64 5.61
N LEU A 201 -20.60 -7.38 6.87
CA LEU A 201 -19.27 -7.61 7.45
C LEU A 201 -19.42 -8.51 8.69
N PRO A 202 -18.35 -9.19 9.13
CA PRO A 202 -18.35 -9.90 10.41
C PRO A 202 -18.80 -9.00 11.58
N ALA A 203 -19.42 -9.62 12.58
CA ALA A 203 -19.72 -8.96 13.84
C ALA A 203 -18.43 -8.38 14.45
N PRO A 204 -18.41 -7.12 14.90
CA PRO A 204 -17.23 -6.48 15.46
C PRO A 204 -16.88 -7.13 16.80
N THR A 205 -15.65 -7.62 16.93
CA THR A 205 -15.12 -8.17 18.19
C THR A 205 -14.44 -7.07 19.02
N ALA A 206 -14.28 -7.30 20.32
CA ALA A 206 -13.55 -6.35 21.18
C ALA A 206 -12.04 -6.39 20.89
N GLN A 207 -11.48 -7.58 20.63
CA GLN A 207 -10.06 -7.79 20.34
C GLN A 207 -9.75 -7.54 18.86
N ALA A 208 -8.63 -6.86 18.59
CA ALA A 208 -8.19 -6.56 17.23
C ALA A 208 -7.37 -7.72 16.61
N ARG A 209 -7.65 -8.02 15.34
CA ARG A 209 -6.94 -8.99 14.50
C ARG A 209 -6.17 -8.27 13.40
N TYR A 210 -4.88 -8.08 13.64
CA TYR A 210 -3.91 -7.49 12.70
C TYR A 210 -3.25 -8.56 11.80
N PRO A 211 -2.68 -8.17 10.63
CA PRO A 211 -1.73 -9.00 9.90
C PRO A 211 -0.38 -9.09 10.66
N ASP A 212 0.39 -10.15 10.41
CA ASP A 212 1.68 -10.39 11.09
C ASP A 212 2.67 -9.22 10.92
N SER A 213 2.61 -8.54 9.76
CA SER A 213 3.42 -7.35 9.42
C SER A 213 3.05 -6.09 10.20
N PHE A 214 1.89 -6.07 10.87
CA PHE A 214 1.46 -5.02 11.80
C PHE A 214 1.63 -5.49 13.25
N ALA A 215 1.61 -6.80 13.52
CA ALA A 215 1.82 -7.36 14.85
C ALA A 215 3.30 -7.43 15.26
N THR A 216 4.23 -7.54 14.30
CA THR A 216 5.66 -7.83 14.58
C THR A 216 6.64 -7.00 13.73
N GLY A 217 7.90 -6.93 14.16
CA GLY A 217 9.00 -6.27 13.43
C GLY A 217 9.00 -4.73 13.49
N ASN A 218 9.99 -4.11 12.82
CA ASN A 218 10.26 -2.66 12.88
C ASN A 218 9.13 -1.78 12.29
N PHE A 219 8.21 -2.37 11.53
CA PHE A 219 7.03 -1.67 10.98
C PHE A 219 5.72 -2.08 11.65
N SER A 220 5.78 -2.74 12.82
CA SER A 220 4.61 -3.06 13.63
C SER A 220 3.81 -1.80 14.00
N LEU A 221 2.49 -1.95 14.02
CA LEU A 221 1.52 -0.90 14.34
C LEU A 221 0.57 -1.31 15.47
N ALA A 222 0.31 -2.61 15.66
CA ALA A 222 -0.62 -3.09 16.69
C ALA A 222 -0.24 -2.57 18.09
N GLY A 223 -1.15 -1.86 18.75
CA GLY A 223 -0.94 -1.25 20.07
C GLY A 223 -0.11 0.04 20.07
N ARG A 224 0.35 0.55 18.91
CA ARG A 224 1.19 1.75 18.82
C ARG A 224 0.40 3.02 18.49
N THR A 225 0.94 4.16 18.91
CA THR A 225 0.55 5.51 18.48
C THR A 225 1.60 6.07 17.52
N ILE A 226 1.17 6.54 16.35
CA ILE A 226 2.04 7.16 15.34
C ILE A 226 1.58 8.58 14.96
N ALA A 227 2.45 9.37 14.34
CA ALA A 227 2.09 10.63 13.72
C ALA A 227 1.28 10.41 12.43
N VAL A 228 0.11 11.04 12.29
CA VAL A 228 -0.68 10.96 11.04
C VAL A 228 -0.02 11.76 9.92
N PHE A 229 0.66 12.83 10.29
CA PHE A 229 1.43 13.69 9.40
C PHE A 229 2.83 13.87 10.01
N ASP A 230 3.85 13.52 9.22
CA ASP A 230 5.25 13.69 9.56
C ASP A 230 5.90 14.77 8.68
N SER A 231 6.98 15.39 9.17
CA SER A 231 7.73 16.43 8.44
C SER A 231 8.34 15.95 7.11
N ASN A 232 8.55 14.64 6.93
CA ASN A 232 9.09 14.07 5.69
C ASN A 232 8.01 13.74 4.65
N LEU A 233 6.72 14.00 4.92
CA LEU A 233 5.64 13.73 3.97
C LEU A 233 5.61 14.75 2.82
N ALA A 234 5.10 14.31 1.67
CA ALA A 234 4.90 15.17 0.51
C ALA A 234 3.91 16.32 0.77
N PRO A 235 4.06 17.50 0.12
CA PRO A 235 3.16 18.64 0.31
C PRO A 235 1.66 18.31 0.18
N ALA A 236 1.28 17.48 -0.80
CA ALA A 236 -0.10 17.05 -0.99
C ALA A 236 -0.64 16.14 0.14
N LEU A 237 0.23 15.48 0.90
CA LEU A 237 -0.17 14.64 2.04
C LEU A 237 -0.47 15.47 3.29
N VAL A 238 0.21 16.61 3.49
CA VAL A 238 0.05 17.48 4.67
C VAL A 238 -0.93 18.63 4.47
N ALA A 239 -1.16 19.08 3.23
CA ALA A 239 -2.13 20.13 2.92
C ALA A 239 -3.58 19.69 3.17
N VAL A 240 -4.47 20.61 3.57
CA VAL A 240 -5.90 20.28 3.71
C VAL A 240 -6.49 19.82 2.36
N PRO A 241 -7.43 18.85 2.33
CA PRO A 241 -8.03 18.40 1.07
C PRO A 241 -8.62 19.53 0.23
N GLY A 242 -8.43 19.45 -1.10
CA GLY A 242 -8.81 20.50 -2.03
C GLY A 242 -7.81 21.65 -2.22
N ALA A 243 -6.81 21.81 -1.34
CA ALA A 243 -5.86 22.93 -1.43
C ALA A 243 -4.80 22.78 -2.55
N MET A 244 -4.46 21.55 -2.92
CA MET A 244 -3.48 21.26 -4.00
C MET A 244 -4.07 20.40 -5.13
N VAL A 245 -5.01 19.52 -4.80
CA VAL A 245 -5.72 18.65 -5.74
C VAL A 245 -7.21 18.66 -5.38
N GLN A 246 -8.08 18.83 -6.38
CA GLN A 246 -9.53 18.80 -6.16
C GLN A 246 -10.02 17.37 -5.87
N PRO A 247 -10.86 17.13 -4.85
CA PRO A 247 -11.31 15.78 -4.51
C PRO A 247 -12.14 15.14 -5.63
N THR A 248 -11.65 14.03 -6.16
CA THR A 248 -12.33 13.25 -7.20
C THR A 248 -13.61 12.64 -6.62
N THR A 249 -14.77 13.03 -7.13
CA THR A 249 -16.05 12.52 -6.61
C THR A 249 -16.38 11.19 -7.27
N LEU A 250 -16.69 10.17 -6.47
CA LEU A 250 -17.06 8.85 -6.96
C LEU A 250 -18.37 8.89 -7.77
N SER A 251 -18.45 8.04 -8.78
CA SER A 251 -19.69 7.86 -9.55
C SER A 251 -20.73 7.07 -8.73
N ASN A 252 -21.96 6.95 -9.25
CA ASN A 252 -23.00 6.13 -8.62
C ASN A 252 -22.80 4.60 -8.83
N GLY A 253 -21.73 4.18 -9.52
CA GLY A 253 -21.34 2.78 -9.71
C GLY A 253 -19.86 2.54 -9.40
N THR A 254 -19.36 1.35 -9.74
CA THR A 254 -17.96 0.96 -9.49
C THR A 254 -17.00 1.94 -10.15
N SER A 255 -16.34 2.75 -9.32
CA SER A 255 -15.40 3.78 -9.77
C SER A 255 -13.99 3.20 -9.72
N VAL A 256 -13.33 3.09 -10.87
CA VAL A 256 -12.04 2.38 -11.02
C VAL A 256 -10.92 3.37 -11.32
N TYR A 257 -9.82 3.29 -10.57
CA TYR A 257 -8.70 4.22 -10.63
C TYR A 257 -7.36 3.49 -10.84
N GLU A 258 -6.60 3.88 -11.88
CA GLU A 258 -5.25 3.36 -12.10
C GLU A 258 -4.23 4.08 -11.20
N ALA A 259 -3.83 3.46 -10.09
CA ALA A 259 -2.98 4.07 -9.06
C ALA A 259 -1.60 4.48 -9.62
N SER A 260 -1.02 3.69 -10.53
CA SER A 260 0.19 4.05 -11.27
C SER A 260 0.08 5.41 -11.99
N ARG A 261 -1.04 5.66 -12.68
CA ARG A 261 -1.27 6.90 -13.43
C ARG A 261 -1.44 8.09 -12.48
N LEU A 262 -2.14 7.90 -11.38
CA LEU A 262 -2.37 8.95 -10.37
C LEU A 262 -1.08 9.35 -9.65
N ILE A 263 -0.26 8.37 -9.22
CA ILE A 263 1.05 8.63 -8.61
C ILE A 263 1.98 9.37 -9.59
N LEU A 264 1.90 9.08 -10.90
CA LEU A 264 2.63 9.82 -11.92
C LEU A 264 2.08 11.25 -12.12
N ALA A 265 0.76 11.41 -12.17
CA ALA A 265 0.10 12.70 -12.37
C ALA A 265 0.38 13.70 -11.22
N TYR A 266 0.44 13.21 -9.98
CA TYR A 266 0.70 14.06 -8.81
C TYR A 266 2.16 14.06 -8.35
N ARG A 267 3.10 13.46 -9.10
CA ARG A 267 4.49 13.23 -8.68
C ARG A 267 5.22 14.47 -8.13
N SER A 268 4.93 15.66 -8.66
CA SER A 268 5.57 16.94 -8.27
C SER A 268 5.19 17.45 -6.88
N ILE A 269 4.04 17.02 -6.34
CA ILE A 269 3.49 17.45 -5.04
C ILE A 269 3.20 16.27 -4.10
N GLY A 270 3.13 15.07 -4.66
CA GLY A 270 2.69 13.82 -4.02
C GLY A 270 3.82 12.86 -3.65
N VAL A 271 5.07 13.24 -3.89
CA VAL A 271 6.26 12.53 -3.37
C VAL A 271 7.19 13.57 -2.76
N SER A 272 7.65 13.30 -1.55
CA SER A 272 8.70 14.05 -0.84
C SER A 272 10.07 13.88 -1.50
N GLN A 273 11.07 14.64 -1.06
CA GLN A 273 12.47 14.46 -1.49
C GLN A 273 13.30 13.88 -0.34
N GLY A 274 13.50 12.56 -0.33
CA GLY A 274 14.33 11.87 0.67
C GLY A 274 14.18 10.34 0.68
N ARG A 275 14.47 9.72 1.82
CA ARG A 275 14.19 8.31 2.15
C ARG A 275 13.64 8.26 3.58
N LEU A 276 12.68 7.38 3.85
CA LEU A 276 12.28 7.06 5.23
C LEU A 276 13.28 6.07 5.84
N THR A 277 13.75 6.36 7.05
CA THR A 277 14.61 5.47 7.85
C THR A 277 14.07 5.40 9.26
N GLU A 278 13.40 4.28 9.56
CA GLU A 278 12.87 3.89 10.88
C GLU A 278 11.75 4.77 11.46
N THR A 279 10.86 4.17 12.24
CA THR A 279 9.79 4.88 12.94
C THR A 279 10.34 5.34 14.28
N ILE A 280 10.58 6.64 14.43
CA ILE A 280 10.98 7.23 15.71
C ILE A 280 9.75 7.21 16.64
N ASP A 281 9.74 6.29 17.60
CA ASP A 281 8.69 6.19 18.61
C ASP A 281 8.57 7.49 19.42
N ALA A 282 7.35 8.00 19.55
CA ALA A 282 7.01 8.94 20.62
C ALA A 282 6.65 8.12 21.87
N PRO A 283 7.25 8.38 23.04
CA PRO A 283 6.88 7.67 24.26
C PRO A 283 5.42 7.96 24.63
N PRO A 284 4.72 7.01 25.29
CA PRO A 284 3.37 7.26 25.77
C PRO A 284 3.37 8.41 26.79
N GLU A 285 2.45 9.36 26.63
CA GLU A 285 2.21 10.42 27.61
C GLU A 285 1.63 9.80 28.89
N GLY A 286 2.45 9.71 29.94
CA GLY A 286 2.06 9.13 31.22
C GLY A 286 1.38 10.13 32.16
N ASN A 287 0.31 9.69 32.79
CA ASN A 287 -0.26 10.16 34.06
C ASN A 287 -0.91 8.98 34.77
#